data_AF-A0A0A8WYD1-F1
#
_entry.id   AF-A0A0A8WYD1-F1
#
_cell.length_a   1.000
_cell.length_b   1.000
_cell.length_c   1.000
_cell.angle_alpha   90.00
_cell.angle_beta   90.00
_cell.angle_gamma   90.00
#
_symmetry.space_group_name_H-M   'P 1'
#
loop_
_entity.id
_entity.type
_entity.pdbx_description
1 polymer ?
#
loop_
_entity_poly.entity_id
_entity_poly.type
_entity_poly.pdbx_seq_one_letter_code
_entity_poly.pdbx_strand_id
1 'polypeptide(L)'
;MTERKKDLLTIAALLGVLVAFFSKILFTTKIIRAPDIINEFYWGVVESKRMSLGELLDFGQVKAAWDIYLNSGFTSEGAYAAVHLLIHQKLFFYFMPAPESVAWLIVLNLFLGGTGLFLYCRAIGTSRKSAFLAGLIFAVAPENASLINAGHVMKIATISLAPWAF
;
A
#
# COMPACT_ATOMS: atom_id res chain seq x y z
N MET A 1 -11.69 30.52 -5.80
CA MET A 1 -10.85 29.37 -5.39
C MET A 1 -9.95 28.98 -6.55
N THR A 2 -8.64 28.84 -6.37
CA THR A 2 -7.69 28.52 -7.46
C THR A 2 -7.89 27.09 -7.98
N GLU A 3 -7.45 26.79 -9.20
CA GLU A 3 -7.57 25.43 -9.77
C GLU A 3 -6.87 24.39 -8.89
N ARG A 4 -5.68 24.71 -8.37
CA ARG A 4 -4.98 23.87 -7.39
C ARG A 4 -5.82 23.56 -6.15
N LYS A 5 -6.53 24.55 -5.59
CA LYS A 5 -7.40 24.34 -4.42
C LYS A 5 -8.58 23.42 -4.76
N LYS A 6 -9.15 23.53 -5.96
CA LYS A 6 -10.23 22.64 -6.43
C LYS A 6 -9.75 21.20 -6.61
N ASP A 7 -8.54 21.03 -7.14
CA ASP A 7 -7.94 19.71 -7.31
C ASP A 7 -7.63 19.06 -5.96
N LEU A 8 -7.03 19.80 -5.02
CA LEU A 8 -6.81 19.32 -3.65
C LEU A 8 -8.11 18.94 -2.95
N LEU A 9 -9.19 19.72 -3.12
CA LEU A 9 -10.50 19.39 -2.56
C LEU A 9 -11.07 18.09 -3.15
N THR A 10 -10.80 17.83 -4.43
CA THR A 10 -11.26 16.61 -5.12
C THR A 10 -10.46 15.39 -4.67
N ILE A 11 -9.15 15.55 -4.48
CA ILE A 11 -8.28 14.53 -3.90
C ILE A 11 -8.69 14.24 -2.45
N ALA A 12 -8.99 15.27 -1.65
CA ALA A 12 -9.51 15.10 -0.30
C ALA A 12 -10.86 14.37 -0.29
N ALA A 13 -11.74 14.67 -1.25
CA ALA A 13 -12.99 13.94 -1.41
C ALA A 13 -12.76 12.46 -1.76
N LEU A 14 -11.77 12.15 -2.61
CA LEU A 14 -11.39 10.77 -2.92
C LEU A 14 -10.93 10.03 -1.66
N LEU A 15 -10.06 10.65 -0.85
CA LEU A 15 -9.64 10.10 0.43
C LEU A 15 -10.84 9.84 1.35
N GLY A 16 -11.76 10.80 1.46
CA GLY A 16 -12.97 10.65 2.25
C GLY A 16 -13.84 9.48 1.81
N VAL A 17 -14.02 9.28 0.50
CA VAL A 17 -14.75 8.13 -0.06
C VAL A 17 -14.04 6.82 0.28
N LEU A 18 -12.72 6.74 0.16
CA LEU A 18 -11.97 5.52 0.47
C LEU A 18 -12.04 5.18 1.96
N VAL A 19 -11.87 6.17 2.85
CA VAL A 19 -12.00 5.96 4.30
C VAL A 19 -13.41 5.50 4.65
N ALA A 20 -14.45 6.08 4.04
CA ALA A 20 -15.83 5.66 4.26
C ALA A 20 -16.08 4.22 3.77
N PHE A 21 -15.64 3.92 2.53
CA PHE A 21 -15.83 2.62 1.88
C PHE A 21 -15.10 1.49 2.62
N PHE A 22 -13.85 1.72 3.04
CA PHE A 22 -13.03 0.75 3.76
C PHE A 22 -13.11 0.89 5.29
N SER A 23 -14.04 1.70 5.81
CA SER A 23 -14.17 1.98 7.25
C SER A 23 -14.18 0.71 8.13
N LYS A 24 -14.85 -0.35 7.68
CA LYS A 24 -14.95 -1.62 8.41
C LYS A 24 -13.61 -2.36 8.58
N ILE A 25 -12.65 -2.15 7.68
CA ILE A 25 -11.31 -2.75 7.77
C ILE A 25 -10.26 -1.78 8.34
N LEU A 26 -10.52 -0.46 8.28
CA LEU A 26 -9.62 0.56 8.82
C LEU A 26 -9.78 0.76 10.33
N PHE A 27 -11.02 0.69 10.83
CA PHE A 27 -11.36 0.96 12.22
C PHE A 27 -11.79 -0.32 12.93
N THR A 28 -10.89 -1.31 12.95
CA THR A 28 -11.09 -2.61 13.58
C THR A 28 -9.80 -3.08 14.22
N THR A 29 -9.92 -3.92 15.24
CA THR A 29 -8.78 -4.62 15.87
C THR A 29 -8.54 -6.00 15.26
N LYS A 30 -9.30 -6.35 14.21
CA LYS A 30 -9.22 -7.66 13.55
C LYS A 30 -8.18 -7.65 12.43
N ILE A 31 -7.48 -8.77 12.28
CA ILE A 31 -6.58 -9.01 11.15
C ILE A 31 -7.41 -9.33 9.89
N ILE A 32 -6.97 -8.85 8.73
CA ILE A 32 -7.49 -9.31 7.43
C ILE A 32 -7.06 -10.76 7.26
N ARG A 33 -8.03 -11.69 7.33
CA ARG A 33 -7.79 -13.14 7.31
C ARG A 33 -7.52 -13.68 5.90
N ALA A 34 -6.51 -13.11 5.24
CA ALA A 34 -5.99 -13.61 3.97
C ALA A 34 -4.78 -14.53 4.21
N PRO A 35 -4.63 -15.64 3.49
CA PRO A 35 -3.51 -16.57 3.65
C PRO A 35 -2.15 -15.89 3.57
N ASP A 36 -1.91 -15.08 2.53
CA ASP A 36 -0.62 -14.39 2.32
C ASP A 36 -0.34 -13.34 3.41
N ILE A 37 -1.41 -12.72 3.95
CA ILE A 37 -1.25 -11.77 5.06
C ILE A 37 -0.78 -12.50 6.31
N ILE A 38 -1.47 -13.58 6.69
CA ILE A 38 -1.19 -14.29 7.94
C ILE A 38 0.12 -15.07 7.87
N ASN A 39 0.41 -15.70 6.74
CA ASN A 39 1.54 -16.61 6.62
C ASN A 39 2.85 -15.88 6.33
N GLU A 40 2.81 -14.75 5.62
CA GLU A 40 4.03 -14.09 5.13
C GLU A 40 4.09 -12.61 5.54
N PHE A 41 3.12 -11.81 5.09
CA PHE A 41 3.23 -10.35 5.17
C PHE A 41 3.21 -9.80 6.60
N TYR A 42 2.36 -10.36 7.47
CA TYR A 42 2.17 -9.86 8.83
C TYR A 42 3.41 -10.03 9.70
N TRP A 43 4.23 -11.05 9.43
CA TRP A 43 5.48 -11.25 10.17
C TRP A 43 6.49 -10.13 9.92
N GLY A 44 6.54 -9.59 8.69
CA GLY A 44 7.34 -8.40 8.39
C GLY A 44 6.87 -7.14 9.15
N VAL A 45 5.57 -7.01 9.42
CA VAL A 45 5.01 -5.94 10.26
C VAL A 45 5.46 -6.09 11.71
N VAL A 46 5.39 -7.31 12.25
CA VAL A 46 5.81 -7.61 13.62
C VAL A 46 7.31 -7.39 13.78
N GLU A 47 8.11 -7.83 12.81
CA GLU A 47 9.56 -7.65 12.80
C GLU A 47 9.94 -6.16 12.75
N SER A 48 9.30 -5.39 11.85
CA SER A 48 9.54 -3.94 11.74
C SER A 48 9.32 -3.21 13.06
N LYS A 49 8.35 -3.64 13.88
CA LYS A 49 8.09 -3.07 15.22
C LYS A 49 9.11 -3.44 16.28
N ARG A 50 9.84 -4.55 16.10
CA ARG A 50 10.87 -5.03 17.05
C ARG A 50 12.24 -4.42 16.77
N MET A 51 12.48 -3.99 15.54
CA MET A 51 13.72 -3.33 15.13
C MET A 51 13.86 -1.94 15.73
N SER A 52 15.09 -1.53 16.02
CA SER A 52 15.43 -0.13 16.27
C SER A 52 15.37 0.69 14.97
N LEU A 53 15.25 2.02 15.09
CA LEU A 53 15.27 2.92 13.94
C LEU A 53 16.56 2.81 13.12
N GLY A 54 17.70 2.53 13.75
CA GLY A 54 18.97 2.33 13.06
C GLY A 54 18.97 1.07 12.20
N GLU A 55 18.44 -0.03 12.72
CA GLU A 55 18.31 -1.30 11.98
C GLU A 55 17.32 -1.20 10.82
N LEU A 56 16.26 -0.41 10.97
CA LEU A 56 15.30 -0.15 9.89
C LEU A 56 15.92 0.57 8.68
N LEU A 57 16.95 1.37 8.92
CA LEU A 57 17.66 2.17 7.91
C LEU A 57 18.95 1.50 7.42
N ASP A 58 19.29 0.33 7.96
CA ASP A 58 20.50 -0.39 7.59
C ASP A 58 20.33 -1.10 6.23
N PHE A 59 20.84 -0.45 5.18
CA PHE A 59 20.90 -1.02 3.84
C PHE A 59 21.89 -2.19 3.72
N GLY A 60 22.78 -2.39 4.71
CA GLY A 60 23.67 -3.53 4.78
C GLY A 60 22.95 -4.87 4.95
N GLN A 61 21.64 -4.85 5.23
CA GLN A 61 20.80 -6.05 5.31
C GLN A 61 20.45 -6.66 3.93
N VAL A 62 20.68 -5.93 2.82
CA VAL A 62 20.47 -6.48 1.46
C VAL A 62 21.59 -7.47 1.15
N LYS A 63 21.37 -8.74 1.48
CA LYS A 63 22.32 -9.83 1.22
C LYS A 63 21.63 -10.97 0.50
N ALA A 64 22.32 -11.56 -0.47
CA ALA A 64 21.94 -12.87 -0.97
C ALA A 64 22.18 -13.90 0.16
N ALA A 65 21.12 -14.57 0.57
CA ALA A 65 21.09 -15.55 1.64
C ALA A 65 20.26 -16.76 1.19
N TRP A 66 20.40 -17.87 1.92
CA TRP A 66 19.52 -19.03 1.82
C TRP A 66 18.93 -19.24 3.21
N ASP A 67 17.60 -19.27 3.31
CA ASP A 67 16.92 -19.52 4.57
C ASP A 67 16.28 -20.92 4.53
N ILE A 68 16.85 -21.84 5.32
CA ILE A 68 16.36 -23.22 5.45
C ILE A 68 15.01 -23.32 6.15
N TYR A 69 14.61 -22.28 6.90
CA TYR A 69 13.39 -22.27 7.70
C TYR A 69 12.21 -21.63 6.96
N LEU A 70 12.46 -20.91 5.87
CA LEU A 70 11.44 -20.31 5.03
C LEU A 70 11.05 -21.26 3.89
N ASN A 71 9.75 -21.55 3.71
CA ASN A 71 9.22 -22.31 2.56
C ASN A 71 9.96 -23.62 2.23
N SER A 72 10.39 -24.37 3.25
CA SER A 72 11.20 -25.62 3.12
C SER A 72 12.60 -25.44 2.51
N GLY A 73 13.18 -24.24 2.63
CA GLY A 73 14.46 -23.88 2.07
C GLY A 73 14.29 -23.07 0.79
N PHE A 74 14.57 -21.77 0.88
CA PHE A 74 14.45 -20.85 -0.25
C PHE A 74 15.63 -19.87 -0.28
N THR A 75 16.14 -19.56 -1.48
CA THR A 75 17.07 -18.43 -1.66
C THR A 75 16.32 -17.15 -1.35
N SER A 76 16.93 -16.18 -0.67
CA SER A 76 16.43 -14.81 -0.69
C SER A 76 16.57 -14.27 -2.12
N GLU A 77 15.58 -14.53 -2.96
CA GLU A 77 15.52 -14.00 -4.32
C GLU A 77 15.55 -12.46 -4.30
N GLY A 78 15.85 -11.84 -5.44
CA GLY A 78 15.97 -10.38 -5.55
C GLY A 78 14.74 -9.63 -5.02
N ALA A 79 13.54 -10.21 -5.12
CA ALA A 79 12.32 -9.63 -4.56
C ALA A 79 12.34 -9.53 -3.03
N TYR A 80 12.76 -10.58 -2.31
CA TYR A 80 12.82 -10.58 -0.84
C TYR A 80 13.89 -9.62 -0.32
N ALA A 81 15.06 -9.61 -0.96
CA ALA A 81 16.12 -8.65 -0.66
C ALA A 81 15.69 -7.20 -0.95
N ALA A 82 14.93 -6.98 -2.02
CA ALA A 82 14.42 -5.65 -2.40
C ALA A 82 13.38 -5.09 -1.42
N VAL A 83 12.69 -5.93 -0.62
CA VAL A 83 11.80 -5.43 0.45
C VAL A 83 12.57 -4.58 1.47
N HIS A 84 13.87 -4.83 1.68
CA HIS A 84 14.70 -3.98 2.55
C HIS A 84 14.88 -2.55 2.00
N LEU A 85 14.70 -2.35 0.69
CA LEU A 85 14.73 -1.01 0.07
C LEU A 85 13.43 -0.23 0.29
N LEU A 86 12.35 -0.89 0.71
CA LEU A 86 11.05 -0.27 0.97
C LEU A 86 10.97 0.34 2.37
N ILE A 87 11.94 1.21 2.68
CA ILE A 87 12.08 1.84 4.01
C ILE A 87 10.79 2.57 4.43
N HIS A 88 10.13 3.23 3.49
CA HIS A 88 8.87 3.93 3.75
C HIS A 88 7.78 3.00 4.32
N GLN A 89 7.72 1.76 3.83
CA GLN A 89 6.76 0.75 4.32
C GLN A 89 7.14 0.25 5.71
N LYS A 90 8.42 0.01 5.96
CA LYS A 90 8.90 -0.39 7.30
C LYS A 90 8.65 0.70 8.35
N LEU A 91 8.97 1.96 8.03
CA LEU A 91 8.68 3.12 8.88
C LEU A 91 7.19 3.26 9.15
N PHE A 92 6.35 3.09 8.12
CA PHE A 92 4.90 3.11 8.28
C PHE A 92 4.45 2.07 9.32
N PHE A 93 4.94 0.83 9.25
CA PHE A 93 4.60 -0.21 10.22
C PHE A 93 5.21 -0.03 11.61
N TYR A 94 6.37 0.61 11.69
CA TYR A 94 6.99 0.98 12.96
C TYR A 94 6.06 1.91 13.75
N PHE A 95 5.57 2.98 13.12
CA PHE A 95 4.72 3.98 13.78
C PHE A 95 3.25 3.60 13.90
N MET A 96 2.70 2.85 12.94
CA MET A 96 1.27 2.51 12.95
C MET A 96 0.97 1.27 13.81
N PRO A 97 -0.08 1.27 14.63
CA PRO A 97 -0.46 0.09 15.43
C PRO A 97 -0.82 -1.11 14.56
N ALA A 98 -0.42 -2.30 14.99
CA ALA A 98 -0.84 -3.55 14.38
C ALA A 98 -2.03 -4.13 15.18
N PRO A 99 -3.00 -4.80 14.53
CA PRO A 99 -2.96 -5.27 13.14
C PRO A 99 -3.48 -4.33 12.05
N GLU A 100 -4.15 -3.24 12.44
CA GLU A 100 -4.86 -2.35 11.52
C GLU A 100 -3.94 -1.63 10.52
N SER A 101 -2.65 -1.48 10.84
CA SER A 101 -1.67 -0.89 9.94
C SER A 101 -1.63 -1.54 8.55
N VAL A 102 -1.88 -2.84 8.44
CA VAL A 102 -1.94 -3.52 7.12
C VAL A 102 -3.08 -2.94 6.27
N ALA A 103 -4.27 -2.77 6.85
CA ALA A 103 -5.41 -2.19 6.15
C ALA A 103 -5.16 -0.72 5.78
N TRP A 104 -4.56 0.04 6.69
CA TRP A 104 -4.20 1.43 6.42
C TRP A 104 -3.16 1.55 5.29
N LEU A 105 -2.17 0.66 5.21
CA LEU A 105 -1.21 0.66 4.13
C LEU A 105 -1.87 0.34 2.77
N ILE A 106 -2.79 -0.64 2.74
CA ILE A 106 -3.55 -0.98 1.53
C ILE A 106 -4.32 0.25 1.04
N VAL A 107 -5.10 0.88 1.92
CA VAL A 107 -5.92 2.05 1.55
C VAL A 107 -5.05 3.24 1.17
N LEU A 108 -3.89 3.43 1.82
CA LEU A 108 -2.92 4.45 1.44
C LEU A 108 -2.41 4.24 0.01
N ASN A 109 -2.05 3.01 -0.36
CA ASN A 109 -1.63 2.70 -1.72
C ASN A 109 -2.76 2.94 -2.72
N LEU A 110 -3.97 2.46 -2.45
CA LEU A 110 -5.13 2.71 -3.32
C LEU A 110 -5.42 4.21 -3.47
N PHE A 111 -5.28 4.99 -2.41
CA PHE A 111 -5.39 6.44 -2.45
C PHE A 111 -4.29 7.09 -3.31
N LEU A 112 -3.04 6.64 -3.16
CA LEU A 112 -1.93 7.11 -4.01
C LEU A 112 -2.18 6.77 -5.48
N GLY A 113 -2.58 5.54 -5.80
CA GLY A 113 -2.88 5.16 -7.18
C GLY A 113 -4.08 5.91 -7.76
N GLY A 114 -5.16 6.06 -6.99
CA GLY A 114 -6.31 6.86 -7.38
C GLY A 114 -5.98 8.34 -7.59
N THR A 115 -5.10 8.90 -6.75
CA THR A 115 -4.59 10.27 -6.89
C THR A 115 -3.70 10.43 -8.12
N GLY A 116 -2.79 9.49 -8.36
CA GLY A 116 -1.96 9.48 -9.55
C GLY A 116 -2.81 9.45 -10.81
N LEU A 117 -3.82 8.58 -10.85
CA LEU A 117 -4.74 8.49 -11.99
C LEU A 117 -5.59 9.77 -12.15
N PHE A 118 -6.06 10.36 -11.05
CA PHE A 118 -6.71 11.68 -11.09
C PHE A 118 -5.79 12.72 -11.73
N LEU A 119 -4.55 12.84 -11.26
CA LEU A 119 -3.59 13.84 -11.76
C LEU A 119 -3.21 13.58 -13.22
N TYR A 120 -2.98 12.33 -13.61
CA TYR A 120 -2.73 11.93 -14.99
C TYR A 120 -3.89 12.34 -15.90
N CYS A 121 -5.13 12.00 -15.50
CA CYS A 121 -6.33 12.41 -16.24
C CYS A 121 -6.45 13.94 -16.34
N ARG A 122 -6.06 14.69 -15.29
CA ARG A 122 -6.02 16.16 -15.35
C ARG A 122 -4.94 16.67 -16.31
N ALA A 123 -3.78 16.03 -16.36
CA ALA A 123 -2.67 16.40 -17.23
C ALA A 123 -3.01 16.21 -18.71
N ILE A 124 -3.72 15.14 -19.08
CA ILE A 124 -4.19 14.89 -20.46
C ILE A 124 -5.47 15.70 -20.84
N GLY A 125 -5.90 16.63 -19.98
CA GLY A 125 -6.97 17.58 -20.29
C GLY A 125 -8.40 17.13 -19.98
N THR A 126 -8.60 15.99 -19.30
CA THR A 126 -9.97 15.56 -18.92
C THR A 126 -10.59 16.47 -17.87
N SER A 127 -11.93 16.49 -17.80
CA SER A 127 -12.64 17.24 -16.76
C SER A 127 -12.33 16.70 -15.35
N ARG A 128 -12.42 17.56 -14.33
CA ARG A 128 -12.21 17.16 -12.92
C ARG A 128 -13.15 16.05 -12.45
N LYS A 129 -14.40 16.04 -12.92
CA LYS A 129 -15.37 14.99 -12.60
C LYS A 129 -14.97 13.65 -13.21
N SER A 130 -14.53 13.66 -14.47
CA SER A 130 -14.03 12.48 -15.16
C SER A 130 -12.76 11.94 -14.51
N ALA A 131 -11.81 12.81 -14.17
CA ALA A 131 -10.59 12.45 -13.46
C ALA A 131 -10.88 11.86 -12.07
N PHE A 132 -11.83 12.46 -11.33
CA PHE A 132 -12.27 11.91 -10.03
C PHE A 132 -12.85 10.51 -10.19
N LEU A 133 -13.73 10.33 -11.18
CA LEU A 133 -14.32 9.03 -11.46
C LEU A 133 -13.26 8.00 -11.86
N ALA A 134 -12.25 8.37 -12.64
CA ALA A 134 -11.15 7.49 -12.99
C ALA A 134 -10.39 7.01 -11.73
N GLY A 135 -9.95 7.95 -10.88
CA GLY A 135 -9.27 7.62 -9.63
C GLY A 135 -10.12 6.76 -8.69
N LEU A 136 -11.44 7.03 -8.63
CA LEU A 136 -12.38 6.24 -7.84
C LEU A 136 -12.53 4.81 -8.39
N ILE A 137 -12.77 4.66 -9.70
CA ILE A 137 -12.90 3.35 -10.36
C ILE A 137 -11.65 2.51 -10.11
N PHE A 138 -10.46 3.09 -10.25
CA PHE A 138 -9.22 2.41 -9.90
C PHE A 138 -9.25 1.94 -8.45
N ALA A 139 -9.47 2.84 -7.50
CA ALA A 139 -9.28 2.55 -6.09
C ALA A 139 -10.33 1.55 -5.53
N VAL A 140 -11.58 1.58 -6.01
CA VAL A 140 -12.65 0.66 -5.57
C VAL A 140 -12.97 -0.44 -6.58
N ALA A 141 -12.09 -0.68 -7.57
CA ALA A 141 -12.25 -1.76 -8.52
C ALA A 141 -12.43 -3.11 -7.79
N PRO A 142 -13.36 -3.98 -8.21
CA PRO A 142 -13.54 -5.30 -7.60
C PRO A 142 -12.26 -6.16 -7.59
N GLU A 143 -11.38 -5.98 -8.57
CA GLU A 143 -10.03 -6.56 -8.60
C GLU A 143 -9.25 -6.22 -7.32
N ASN A 144 -9.29 -4.97 -6.84
CA ASN A 144 -8.58 -4.62 -5.60
C ASN A 144 -9.20 -5.30 -4.38
N ALA A 145 -10.53 -5.45 -4.34
CA ALA A 145 -11.17 -6.20 -3.27
C ALA A 145 -10.75 -7.68 -3.27
N SER A 146 -10.62 -8.30 -4.45
CA SER A 146 -10.14 -9.68 -4.56
C SER A 146 -8.67 -9.81 -4.11
N LEU A 147 -7.82 -8.84 -4.45
CA LEU A 147 -6.43 -8.79 -4.01
C LEU A 147 -6.29 -8.61 -2.49
N ILE A 148 -7.13 -7.77 -1.87
CA ILE A 148 -7.18 -7.62 -0.40
C ILE A 148 -7.57 -8.95 0.25
N ASN A 149 -8.57 -9.64 -0.31
CA ASN A 149 -9.04 -10.92 0.22
C ASN A 149 -8.00 -12.05 0.02
N ALA A 150 -7.24 -12.03 -1.08
CA ALA A 150 -6.14 -12.95 -1.33
C ALA A 150 -4.90 -12.62 -0.48
N GLY A 151 -4.72 -11.37 -0.09
CA GLY A 151 -3.60 -10.90 0.72
C GLY A 151 -2.42 -10.37 -0.10
N HIS A 152 -2.63 -10.08 -1.38
CA HIS A 152 -1.60 -9.57 -2.31
C HIS A 152 -1.32 -8.06 -2.11
N VAL A 153 -0.93 -7.66 -0.90
CA VAL A 153 -0.67 -6.26 -0.52
C VAL A 153 0.40 -5.63 -1.40
N MET A 154 1.47 -6.37 -1.69
CA MET A 154 2.57 -5.89 -2.54
C MET A 154 2.13 -5.64 -3.99
N LYS A 155 1.23 -6.48 -4.54
CA LYS A 155 0.67 -6.25 -5.88
C LYS A 155 -0.14 -4.96 -5.92
N ILE A 156 -0.95 -4.69 -4.90
CA ILE A 156 -1.70 -3.42 -4.76
C ILE A 156 -0.74 -2.23 -4.72
N ALA A 157 0.35 -2.32 -3.94
CA ALA A 157 1.36 -1.28 -3.88
C ALA A 157 2.00 -1.01 -5.25
N THR A 158 2.41 -2.07 -5.97
CA THR A 158 3.02 -1.95 -7.30
C THR A 158 2.07 -1.31 -8.32
N ILE A 159 0.83 -1.79 -8.44
CA ILE A 159 -0.11 -1.22 -9.41
C ILE A 159 -0.50 0.23 -9.08
N SER A 160 -0.44 0.61 -7.79
CA SER A 160 -0.76 1.96 -7.34
C SER A 160 0.33 2.98 -7.67
N LEU A 161 1.55 2.53 -7.95
CA LEU A 161 2.62 3.40 -8.44
C LEU A 161 2.53 3.66 -9.95
N ALA A 162 1.90 2.76 -10.71
CA ALA A 162 1.88 2.84 -12.17
C ALA A 162 1.35 4.18 -12.73
N PRO A 163 0.26 4.79 -12.20
CA PRO A 163 -0.23 6.07 -12.72
C PRO A 163 0.74 7.24 -12.52
N TRP A 164 1.71 7.13 -11.63
CA TRP A 164 2.70 8.19 -11.37
C TRP A 164 3.87 8.18 -12.34
N ALA A 165 4.01 7.12 -13.13
CA ALA A 165 5.06 6.99 -14.13
C ALA A 165 4.69 7.65 -15.48
N PHE A 166 3.43 8.05 -15.67
CA PHE A 166 2.87 8.62 -16.90
C PHE A 166 2.35 10.03 -16.66
#